data_AF-A0A0F5ANP3-F1
#
_entry.id   AF-A0A0F5ANP3-F1
#
_cell.length_a   1.000
_cell.length_b   1.000
_cell.length_c   1.000
_cell.angle_alpha   90.00
_cell.angle_beta   90.00
_cell.angle_gamma   90.00
#
_symmetry.space_group_name_H-M   'P 1'
#
loop_
_entity.id
_entity.type
_entity.pdbx_description
1 polymer ?
#
loop_
_entity_poly.entity_id
_entity_poly.type
_entity_poly.pdbx_seq_one_letter_code
_entity_poly.pdbx_strand_id
1 'polypeptide(L)'
;MNFNLWLRAAVCLAVASFPVSSYAADGLAAGVFLGSPMSGVTLKQNQFKIQAGIDKVGVAVDGTWNLGEWLGRMEYAPMYVYAGGQWVDDSTHQWGPRAGLGVTLPVGTGDVELFAEAGTTWYWEEKGDIEFEGAAGARVYF
;
A
#
# COMPACT_ATOMS: atom_id res chain seq x y z
N MET A 1 11.36 32.89 22.62
CA MET A 1 11.66 32.25 21.32
C MET A 1 11.70 30.74 21.56
N ASN A 2 10.71 29.99 21.06
CA ASN A 2 10.44 28.60 21.48
C ASN A 2 11.39 27.59 20.83
N PHE A 3 12.34 27.06 21.60
CA PHE A 3 13.30 26.02 21.22
C PHE A 3 12.63 24.74 20.65
N ASN A 4 11.43 24.41 21.14
CA ASN A 4 10.63 23.26 20.67
C ASN A 4 10.13 23.37 19.22
N LEU A 5 9.99 24.58 18.68
CA LEU A 5 9.53 24.78 17.30
C LEU A 5 10.63 24.41 16.29
N TRP A 6 11.87 24.72 16.64
CA TRP A 6 13.05 24.43 15.83
C TRP A 6 13.39 22.94 15.81
N LEU A 7 13.18 22.23 16.94
CA LEU A 7 13.37 20.78 16.99
C LEU A 7 12.36 20.04 16.10
N ARG A 8 11.10 20.50 16.07
CA ARG A 8 10.06 19.97 15.18
C ARG A 8 10.35 20.26 13.70
N ALA A 9 10.80 21.48 13.41
CA ALA A 9 11.23 21.85 12.05
C ALA A 9 12.46 21.06 11.59
N ALA A 10 13.42 20.80 12.49
CA ALA A 10 14.60 19.99 12.19
C ALA A 10 14.27 18.51 11.92
N VAL A 11 13.29 17.94 12.63
CA VAL A 11 12.80 16.58 12.34
C VAL A 11 12.10 16.53 10.97
N CYS A 12 11.29 17.53 10.62
CA CYS A 12 10.67 17.61 9.30
C CYS A 12 11.69 17.78 8.16
N LEU A 13 12.77 18.54 8.38
CA LEU A 13 13.86 18.69 7.42
C LEU A 13 14.77 17.46 7.32
N ALA A 14 14.91 16.68 8.40
CA ALA A 14 15.70 15.44 8.40
C ALA A 14 14.98 14.28 7.67
N VAL A 15 13.65 14.28 7.63
CA VAL A 15 12.89 13.33 6.79
C VAL A 15 13.00 13.68 5.30
N ALA A 16 13.24 14.95 4.97
CA ALA A 16 13.37 15.43 3.59
C ALA A 16 14.77 15.23 2.97
N SER A 17 15.76 14.78 3.75
CA SER A 17 17.15 14.65 3.30
C SER A 17 17.61 13.20 3.08
N PHE A 18 16.69 12.22 3.15
CA PHE A 18 17.02 10.88 2.69
C PHE A 18 17.12 10.90 1.16
N PRO A 19 18.25 10.46 0.58
CA PRO A 19 18.27 10.15 -0.84
C PRO A 19 17.31 8.97 -1.03
N VAL A 20 16.09 9.27 -1.49
CA VAL A 20 15.21 8.28 -2.09
C VAL A 20 15.89 7.90 -3.40
N SER A 21 16.82 6.95 -3.30
CA SER A 21 17.33 6.24 -4.46
C SER A 21 16.15 5.50 -5.03
N SER A 22 15.50 6.12 -6.02
CA SER A 22 14.40 5.58 -6.80
C SER A 22 14.91 4.44 -7.69
N TYR A 23 15.38 3.36 -7.10
CA TYR A 23 15.27 2.08 -7.76
C TYR A 23 13.87 1.59 -7.43
N ALA A 24 12.97 1.79 -8.39
CA ALA A 24 11.81 0.93 -8.52
C ALA A 24 12.38 -0.49 -8.47
N ALA A 25 12.18 -1.17 -7.35
CA ALA A 25 12.43 -2.59 -7.29
C ALA A 25 11.31 -3.23 -8.11
N ASP A 26 11.52 -3.24 -9.42
CA ASP A 26 10.69 -3.88 -10.45
C ASP A 26 10.98 -5.39 -10.40
N GLY A 27 10.77 -5.95 -9.21
CA GLY A 27 11.21 -7.28 -8.81
C GLY A 27 10.20 -7.94 -7.88
N LEU A 28 10.52 -9.17 -7.46
CA LEU A 28 9.69 -9.93 -6.55
C LEU A 28 9.87 -9.40 -5.13
N ALA A 29 8.77 -9.13 -4.44
CA ALA A 29 8.75 -8.75 -3.04
C ALA A 29 7.78 -9.61 -2.25
N ALA A 30 8.13 -9.93 -1.01
CA ALA A 30 7.24 -10.61 -0.08
C ALA A 30 7.21 -9.87 1.26
N GLY A 31 6.07 -9.92 1.94
CA GLY A 31 5.89 -9.13 3.15
C GLY A 31 4.67 -9.49 3.95
N VAL A 32 4.40 -8.66 4.95
CA VAL A 32 3.24 -8.74 5.83
C VAL A 32 2.49 -7.43 5.85
N PHE A 33 1.20 -7.49 6.13
CA PHE A 33 0.34 -6.31 6.23
C PHE A 33 -0.71 -6.49 7.32
N LEU A 34 -1.15 -5.36 7.88
CA LEU A 34 -2.23 -5.24 8.84
C LEU A 34 -3.27 -4.29 8.26
N GLY A 35 -4.55 -4.66 8.30
CA GLY A 35 -5.59 -3.83 7.69
C GLY A 35 -7.00 -4.36 7.81
N SER A 36 -7.87 -3.73 7.03
CA SER A 36 -9.25 -4.15 6.77
C SER A 36 -9.37 -4.49 5.28
N PRO A 37 -10.12 -5.53 4.92
CA PRO A 37 -10.92 -6.41 5.78
C PRO A 37 -10.09 -7.55 6.41
N MET A 38 -8.84 -7.69 5.98
CA MET A 38 -7.93 -8.74 6.38
C MET A 38 -6.51 -8.18 6.61
N SER A 39 -5.71 -8.99 7.27
CA SER A 39 -4.29 -8.84 7.58
C SER A 39 -3.60 -10.15 7.26
N GLY A 40 -2.36 -10.10 6.78
CA GLY A 40 -1.66 -11.33 6.43
C GLY A 40 -0.38 -11.09 5.66
N VAL A 41 -0.19 -11.85 4.58
CA VAL A 41 1.01 -11.80 3.75
C VAL A 41 0.75 -11.19 2.39
N THR A 42 1.73 -10.49 1.86
CA THR A 42 1.68 -9.88 0.54
C THR A 42 2.82 -10.36 -0.34
N LEU A 43 2.54 -10.54 -1.61
CA LEU A 43 3.51 -10.74 -2.67
C LEU A 43 3.30 -9.66 -3.72
N LYS A 44 4.38 -9.01 -4.17
CA LYS A 44 4.34 -8.06 -5.29
C LYS A 44 5.38 -8.47 -6.31
N GLN A 45 5.01 -8.43 -7.58
CA GLN A 45 5.91 -8.59 -8.70
C GLN A 45 5.54 -7.58 -9.77
N ASN A 46 6.43 -6.61 -10.02
CA ASN A 46 6.19 -5.50 -10.93
C ASN A 46 4.90 -4.73 -10.57
N GLN A 47 3.93 -4.70 -11.50
CA GLN A 47 2.63 -4.06 -11.33
C GLN A 47 1.59 -4.96 -10.65
N PHE A 48 1.89 -6.23 -10.37
CA PHE A 48 0.94 -7.16 -9.78
C PHE A 48 1.20 -7.33 -8.28
N LYS A 49 0.14 -7.31 -7.49
CA LYS A 49 0.19 -7.53 -6.05
C LYS A 49 -0.89 -8.54 -5.65
N ILE A 50 -0.49 -9.52 -4.86
CA ILE A 50 -1.37 -10.53 -4.26
C ILE A 50 -1.30 -10.33 -2.74
N GLN A 51 -2.44 -10.40 -2.07
CA GLN A 51 -2.53 -10.37 -0.61
C GLN A 51 -3.35 -11.57 -0.17
N ALA A 52 -2.85 -12.32 0.82
CA ALA A 52 -3.56 -13.43 1.42
C ALA A 52 -3.76 -13.14 2.92
N GLY A 53 -5.03 -13.15 3.34
CA GLY A 53 -5.44 -12.91 4.71
C GLY A 53 -5.24 -14.14 5.59
N ILE A 54 -4.74 -13.91 6.81
CA ILE A 54 -4.50 -14.92 7.85
C ILE A 54 -5.47 -14.74 9.02
N ASP A 55 -5.75 -13.49 9.41
CA ASP A 55 -6.71 -13.16 10.47
C ASP A 55 -8.16 -13.43 10.05
N LYS A 56 -8.50 -13.07 8.82
CA LYS A 56 -9.66 -13.50 8.05
C LYS A 56 -9.14 -14.14 6.78
N VAL A 57 -9.63 -15.35 6.49
CA VAL A 57 -9.25 -16.05 5.26
C VAL A 57 -9.77 -15.24 4.08
N GLY A 58 -8.87 -14.87 3.18
CA GLY A 58 -9.21 -14.02 2.05
C GLY A 58 -8.05 -13.87 1.10
N VAL A 59 -8.34 -13.45 -0.13
CA VAL A 59 -7.34 -13.20 -1.16
C VAL A 59 -7.72 -11.93 -1.92
N ALA A 60 -6.75 -11.05 -2.14
CA ALA A 60 -6.87 -9.90 -3.03
C ALA A 60 -5.80 -9.97 -4.12
N VAL A 61 -6.18 -9.56 -5.33
CA VAL A 61 -5.28 -9.46 -6.49
C VAL A 61 -5.47 -8.10 -7.12
N ASP A 62 -4.40 -7.31 -7.15
CA ASP A 62 -4.41 -5.92 -7.59
C ASP A 62 -3.35 -5.67 -8.67
N GLY A 63 -3.69 -4.82 -9.64
CA GLY A 63 -2.74 -4.06 -10.43
C GLY A 63 -2.36 -2.77 -9.69
N THR A 64 -1.10 -2.37 -9.75
CA THR A 64 -0.55 -1.16 -9.12
C THR A 64 0.22 -0.32 -10.14
N TRP A 65 -0.05 0.98 -10.19
CA TRP A 65 0.59 1.91 -11.12
C TRP A 65 1.17 3.11 -10.39
N ASN A 66 2.44 3.41 -10.64
CA ASN A 66 3.13 4.55 -10.04
C ASN A 66 2.49 5.86 -10.51
N LEU A 67 2.06 6.69 -9.54
CA LEU A 67 1.33 7.91 -9.84
C LEU A 67 2.27 9.00 -10.38
N GLY A 68 3.53 9.02 -9.93
CA GLY A 68 4.54 9.92 -10.45
C GLY A 68 4.88 9.67 -11.91
N GLU A 69 5.01 8.40 -12.31
CA GLU A 69 5.19 8.01 -13.71
C GLU A 69 3.95 8.31 -14.54
N TRP A 70 2.77 7.94 -14.03
CA TRP A 70 1.52 8.12 -14.76
C TRP A 70 1.18 9.60 -15.01
N LEU A 71 1.46 10.48 -14.05
CA LEU A 71 1.21 11.92 -14.14
C LEU A 71 2.41 12.72 -14.70
N GLY A 72 3.56 12.08 -14.95
CA GLY A 72 4.80 12.76 -15.32
C GLY A 72 5.32 13.74 -14.25
N ARG A 73 5.04 13.44 -12.98
CA ARG A 73 5.32 14.31 -11.82
C ARG A 73 6.03 13.55 -10.73
N MET A 74 7.35 13.68 -10.66
CA MET A 74 8.18 12.94 -9.70
C MET A 74 7.86 13.22 -8.22
N GLU A 75 7.19 14.33 -7.91
CA GLU A 75 6.66 14.61 -6.56
C GLU A 75 5.69 13.53 -6.05
N TYR A 76 5.04 12.78 -6.95
CA TYR A 76 4.15 11.66 -6.63
C TYR A 76 4.80 10.29 -6.83
N ALA A 77 6.11 10.21 -7.04
CA ALA A 77 6.82 8.94 -7.19
C ALA A 77 6.63 7.96 -6.01
N PRO A 78 6.48 8.40 -4.75
CA PRO A 78 6.16 7.49 -3.65
C PRO A 78 4.74 6.94 -3.68
N MET A 79 3.85 7.51 -4.49
CA MET A 79 2.43 7.20 -4.54
C MET A 79 2.10 6.26 -5.71
N TYR A 80 1.09 5.44 -5.53
CA TYR A 80 0.54 4.60 -6.59
C TYR A 80 -0.98 4.53 -6.46
N VAL A 81 -1.62 4.22 -7.59
CA VAL A 81 -3.02 3.78 -7.63
C VAL A 81 -3.02 2.27 -7.69
N TYR A 82 -4.03 1.65 -7.08
CA TYR A 82 -4.27 0.23 -7.25
C TYR A 82 -5.72 -0.04 -7.63
N ALA A 83 -5.94 -1.09 -8.41
CA ALA A 83 -7.26 -1.58 -8.76
C ALA A 83 -7.20 -3.10 -8.95
N GLY A 84 -8.25 -3.78 -8.52
CA GLY A 84 -8.24 -5.23 -8.46
C GLY A 84 -9.56 -5.80 -7.97
N GLY A 85 -9.48 -7.01 -7.44
CA GLY A 85 -10.59 -7.68 -6.78
C GLY A 85 -10.13 -8.36 -5.51
N GLN A 86 -11.06 -8.50 -4.57
CA GLN A 86 -10.84 -9.29 -3.38
C GLN A 86 -11.99 -10.25 -3.12
N TRP A 87 -11.65 -11.36 -2.49
CA TRP A 87 -12.57 -12.31 -1.89
C TRP A 87 -12.20 -12.48 -0.42
N VAL A 88 -13.18 -12.49 0.46
CA VAL A 88 -12.99 -12.70 1.90
C VAL A 88 -14.03 -13.71 2.38
N ASP A 89 -13.59 -14.66 3.20
CA ASP A 89 -14.46 -15.57 3.92
C ASP A 89 -15.11 -14.84 5.10
N ASP A 90 -16.07 -13.98 4.78
CA ASP A 90 -16.94 -13.33 5.76
C ASP A 90 -18.40 -13.52 5.35
N SER A 91 -19.28 -13.61 6.35
CA SER A 91 -20.70 -13.90 6.18
C SER A 91 -21.47 -12.88 5.33
N THR A 92 -20.92 -11.67 5.16
CA THR A 92 -21.51 -10.55 4.39
C THR A 92 -20.60 -9.98 3.29
N HIS A 93 -19.32 -10.36 3.24
CA HIS A 93 -18.32 -9.69 2.39
C HIS A 93 -17.58 -10.69 1.51
N GLN A 94 -18.30 -11.36 0.61
CA GLN A 94 -17.73 -12.48 -0.12
C GLN A 94 -16.76 -12.05 -1.22
N TRP A 95 -17.15 -11.16 -2.13
CA TRP A 95 -16.27 -10.69 -3.19
C TRP A 95 -16.65 -9.31 -3.71
N GLY A 96 -15.66 -8.58 -4.23
CA GLY A 96 -15.89 -7.27 -4.81
C GLY A 96 -14.68 -6.71 -5.53
N PRO A 97 -14.87 -5.89 -6.57
CA PRO A 97 -13.79 -5.04 -7.08
C PRO A 97 -13.37 -4.04 -6.01
N ARG A 98 -12.08 -3.71 -6.01
CA ARG A 98 -11.50 -2.70 -5.13
C ARG A 98 -10.61 -1.75 -5.89
N ALA A 99 -10.52 -0.51 -5.43
CA ALA A 99 -9.60 0.48 -5.96
C ALA A 99 -9.20 1.48 -4.89
N GLY A 100 -8.01 2.05 -5.02
CA GLY A 100 -7.53 3.02 -4.04
C GLY A 100 -6.17 3.61 -4.36
N LEU A 101 -5.62 4.25 -3.34
CA LEU A 101 -4.32 4.88 -3.35
C LEU A 101 -3.41 4.18 -2.34
N GLY A 102 -2.13 4.11 -2.69
CA GLY A 102 -1.10 3.68 -1.78
C GLY A 102 0.12 4.58 -1.81
N VAL A 103 0.91 4.48 -0.75
CA VAL A 103 2.20 5.13 -0.62
C VAL A 103 3.24 4.07 -0.26
N THR A 104 4.45 4.24 -0.78
CA THR A 104 5.61 3.39 -0.52
C THR A 104 6.76 4.23 0.01
N LEU A 105 7.50 3.68 0.98
CA LEU A 105 8.66 4.31 1.59
C LEU A 105 9.78 3.27 1.66
N PRO A 106 10.84 3.40 0.85
CA PRO A 106 12.01 2.54 0.97
C PRO A 106 12.73 2.83 2.30
N VAL A 107 13.21 1.78 2.96
CA VAL A 107 13.92 1.85 4.25
C VAL A 107 15.30 1.20 4.12
N GLY A 108 16.30 1.82 4.74
CA GLY A 108 17.67 1.30 4.78
C GLY A 108 18.36 1.36 3.42
N THR A 109 18.90 0.22 2.97
CA THR A 109 19.59 0.07 1.68
C THR A 109 18.64 0.03 0.48
N GLY A 110 17.32 0.06 0.70
CA GLY A 110 16.29 -0.02 -0.34
C GLY A 110 15.66 -1.40 -0.50
N ASP A 111 16.22 -2.43 0.14
CA ASP A 111 15.72 -3.80 0.05
C ASP A 111 14.43 -4.03 0.86
N VAL A 112 14.11 -3.10 1.77
CA VAL A 112 12.89 -3.10 2.59
C VAL A 112 12.03 -1.91 2.21
N GLU A 113 10.73 -2.12 2.07
CA GLU A 113 9.77 -1.08 1.76
C GLU A 113 8.58 -1.15 2.72
N LEU A 114 8.28 -0.02 3.33
CA LEU A 114 7.03 0.19 4.06
C LEU A 114 5.98 0.69 3.09
N PHE A 115 4.75 0.23 3.24
CA PHE A 115 3.63 0.71 2.44
C PHE A 115 2.40 0.96 3.29
N ALA A 116 1.55 1.86 2.81
CA ALA A 116 0.22 2.08 3.34
C ALA A 116 -0.75 2.32 2.20
N GLU A 117 -1.95 1.77 2.30
CA GLU A 117 -3.00 1.79 1.29
C GLU A 117 -4.33 2.16 1.92
N ALA A 118 -5.14 2.90 1.17
CA ALA A 118 -6.52 3.19 1.52
C ALA A 118 -7.35 3.24 0.23
N GLY A 119 -8.57 2.71 0.29
CA GLY A 119 -9.42 2.62 -0.89
C GLY A 119 -10.82 2.14 -0.56
N THR A 120 -11.58 1.86 -1.60
CA THR A 120 -12.93 1.35 -1.50
C THR A 120 -13.05 -0.03 -2.10
N THR A 121 -13.86 -0.87 -1.48
CA THR A 121 -14.30 -2.15 -2.02
C THR A 121 -15.80 -2.11 -2.25
N TRP A 122 -16.25 -2.55 -3.42
CA TRP A 122 -17.66 -2.63 -3.77
C TRP A 122 -18.11 -4.08 -3.66
N TYR A 123 -18.77 -4.45 -2.57
CA TYR A 123 -19.19 -5.83 -2.35
C TYR A 123 -20.45 -6.17 -3.14
N TRP A 124 -20.43 -7.31 -3.83
CA TRP A 124 -21.57 -7.82 -4.59
C TRP A 124 -22.54 -8.58 -3.68
N GLU A 125 -23.08 -7.91 -2.67
CA GLU A 125 -24.17 -8.44 -1.84
C GLU A 125 -25.48 -7.69 -2.11
N GLU A 126 -26.64 -8.21 -1.66
CA GLU A 126 -28.00 -7.78 -2.04
C GLU A 126 -28.30 -6.26 -1.91
N LYS A 127 -27.41 -5.48 -1.27
CA LYS A 127 -27.53 -4.02 -1.11
C LYS A 127 -26.38 -3.18 -1.68
N GLY A 128 -25.36 -3.79 -2.29
CA GLY A 128 -24.27 -3.06 -2.95
C GLY A 128 -23.52 -2.12 -2.01
N ASP A 129 -22.99 -2.65 -0.91
CA ASP A 129 -22.29 -1.86 0.08
C ASP A 129 -20.88 -1.50 -0.39
N ILE A 130 -20.56 -0.21 -0.27
CA ILE A 130 -19.22 0.34 -0.52
C ILE A 130 -18.54 0.51 0.81
N GLU A 131 -17.46 -0.23 1.03
CA GLU A 131 -16.67 -0.12 2.26
C GLU A 131 -15.37 0.63 2.00
N PHE A 132 -14.98 1.48 2.96
CA PHE A 132 -13.68 2.12 2.96
C PHE A 132 -12.70 1.31 3.80
N GLU A 133 -11.64 0.85 3.16
CA GLU A 133 -10.69 -0.10 3.71
C GLU A 133 -9.27 0.46 3.64
N GLY A 134 -8.41 0.03 4.57
CA GLY A 134 -7.02 0.45 4.62
C GLY A 134 -6.11 -0.64 5.15
N ALA A 135 -4.87 -0.62 4.67
CA ALA A 135 -3.84 -1.57 5.07
C ALA A 135 -2.48 -0.87 5.16
N ALA A 136 -1.62 -1.33 6.06
CA ALA A 136 -0.23 -0.91 6.12
C ALA A 136 0.66 -2.12 6.38
N GLY A 137 1.86 -2.10 5.83
CA GLY A 137 2.73 -3.26 5.88
C GLY A 137 4.18 -2.97 5.53
N ALA A 138 4.95 -4.04 5.51
CA ALA A 138 6.35 -4.04 5.12
C ALA A 138 6.61 -5.21 4.17
N ARG A 139 7.43 -4.98 3.14
CA ARG A 139 7.87 -6.01 2.20
C ARG A 139 9.37 -5.92 1.97
N VAL A 140 9.97 -7.06 1.63
CA VAL A 140 11.38 -7.22 1.31
C VAL A 140 11.50 -7.66 -0.15
N TYR A 141 12.40 -7.03 -0.90
CA TYR A 141 12.69 -7.33 -2.30
C TYR A 141 13.79 -8.40 -2.45
N PHE A 142 13.71 -9.19 -3.52
CA PHE A 142 14.63 -10.29 -3.87
C PHE A 142 15.23 -10.11 -5.26
#